data_AF-A0A1Y6MG73-F1
#
_entry.id   AF-A0A1Y6MG73-F1
#
_cell.length_a   1.000
_cell.length_b   1.000
_cell.length_c   1.000
_cell.angle_alpha   90.00
_cell.angle_beta   90.00
_cell.angle_gamma   90.00
#
_symmetry.space_group_name_H-M   'P 1'
#
loop_
_entity.id
_entity.type
_entity.pdbx_description
1 polymer ?
#
loop_
_entity_poly.entity_id
_entity_poly.type
_entity_poly.pdbx_seq_one_letter_code
_entity_poly.pdbx_strand_id
1 'polypeptide(L)'
;MITTLINEQLINLNLKATTKDEVFAEMAEILVQQGRVADKTQFLADIQAREELGNTGFEEGIAIPHAKSAAVIKPAVAIGVSQSGIEYGAEDGLPSKLFFMIASPDGGDNHHIEVLAELSSKLIEDGFVDAFLAAKTPADALALLLAEKQETVTQPQDKGLLIGVTGCPAGVAHTYLAAEALEKAAAELGYEIKVETNGSIGVKNSPTAEEIARAEAIVVSCDKQVDMARFAGKKLIKTGVKAPIKDGKGVIQQALVAKPFDANGDGLEDGESKVSKARSDLYCFLMNGVSHMIPFVVTGGLLIALALAIGGQPTDAGMQIPPGSMWQKVLDVGVVAFTLMIPVLAGYIAYAIGDRPALAPGFIGGWIANNGSFYGADAGTGFIGAIIAGLLVGYFVRWVATRNYHKLLQPLVPILIAPITGTLFIAGAFIFIIGAPIAGLMHTMNTVLTEMSTGNVILLGIVLGGMAGFDMGGPFNKVAFLFSVGMIANGQTQFMGAMACAIPVAPLGMGLATVIGRKLNIFEQSEIEAGKAAGAMGLVGISEGAIPFAAQDPISVIPANVLGSMVAAVMAFSFGITNSVAHGGPVVALLGAMNKPLLALLCMATGMVVTALVAVSLKKFRKAKADKELAVA
;
A
#
# COMPACT_ATOMS: atom_id res chain seq x y z
N MET A 1 -5.18 -4.02 -35.88
CA MET A 1 -4.48 -5.33 -35.99
C MET A 1 -5.45 -6.49 -36.16
N ILE A 2 -6.68 -6.33 -35.63
CA ILE A 2 -7.79 -7.28 -35.71
C ILE A 2 -8.07 -7.85 -37.11
N THR A 3 -7.86 -7.06 -38.16
CA THR A 3 -8.02 -7.42 -39.59
C THR A 3 -7.23 -8.65 -40.03
N THR A 4 -6.15 -9.00 -39.33
CA THR A 4 -5.32 -10.19 -39.66
C THR A 4 -5.65 -11.43 -38.83
N LEU A 5 -6.47 -11.27 -37.79
CA LEU A 5 -6.73 -12.28 -36.76
C LEU A 5 -8.15 -12.85 -36.82
N ILE A 6 -9.06 -12.16 -37.51
CA ILE A 6 -10.47 -12.51 -37.64
C ILE A 6 -10.84 -12.56 -39.12
N ASN A 7 -11.71 -13.49 -39.48
CA ASN A 7 -12.37 -13.56 -40.77
C ASN A 7 -13.80 -14.07 -40.58
N GLU A 8 -14.60 -14.07 -41.65
CA GLU A 8 -16.01 -14.51 -41.59
C GLU A 8 -16.17 -15.95 -41.10
N GLN A 9 -15.20 -16.82 -41.38
CA GLN A 9 -15.26 -18.24 -41.01
C GLN A 9 -14.95 -18.49 -39.53
N LEU A 10 -14.41 -17.48 -38.83
CA LEU A 10 -14.16 -17.52 -37.39
C LEU A 10 -15.36 -16.98 -36.58
N ILE A 11 -16.46 -16.58 -37.23
CA ILE A 11 -17.64 -16.00 -36.59
C ILE A 11 -18.81 -16.97 -36.70
N ASN A 12 -19.34 -17.41 -35.56
CA ASN A 12 -20.56 -18.20 -35.46
C ASN A 12 -21.65 -17.41 -34.70
N LEU A 13 -22.69 -16.97 -35.41
CA LEU A 13 -23.77 -16.17 -34.83
C LEU A 13 -24.85 -16.98 -34.10
N ASN A 14 -24.72 -18.32 -34.06
CA ASN A 14 -25.70 -19.19 -33.42
C ASN A 14 -25.02 -20.43 -32.81
N LEU A 15 -24.31 -20.20 -31.71
CA LEU A 15 -23.73 -21.29 -30.91
C LEU A 15 -24.80 -22.26 -30.44
N LYS A 16 -24.46 -23.56 -30.47
CA LYS A 16 -25.31 -24.65 -29.94
C LYS A 16 -25.00 -24.96 -28.48
N ALA A 17 -23.86 -24.50 -27.98
CA ALA A 17 -23.46 -24.63 -26.60
C ALA A 17 -24.51 -24.06 -25.62
N THR A 18 -24.72 -24.80 -24.54
CA THR A 18 -25.59 -24.44 -23.41
C THR A 18 -24.81 -24.30 -22.11
N THR A 19 -23.57 -24.80 -22.07
CA THR A 19 -22.67 -24.72 -20.92
C THR A 19 -21.34 -24.06 -21.30
N LYS A 20 -20.61 -23.59 -20.29
CA LYS A 20 -19.29 -22.97 -20.46
C LYS A 20 -18.27 -23.87 -21.17
N ASP A 21 -18.20 -25.15 -20.78
CA ASP A 21 -17.29 -26.12 -21.42
C ASP A 21 -17.70 -26.42 -22.87
N GLU A 22 -19.01 -26.44 -23.17
CA GLU A 22 -19.50 -26.59 -24.54
C GLU A 22 -19.12 -25.39 -25.41
N VAL A 23 -19.13 -24.16 -24.88
CA VAL A 23 -18.64 -22.97 -25.59
C VAL A 23 -17.16 -23.15 -25.93
N PHE A 24 -16.36 -23.64 -24.98
CA PHE A 24 -14.94 -23.87 -25.21
C PHE A 24 -14.73 -24.88 -26.33
N ALA A 25 -15.43 -26.02 -26.26
CA ALA A 25 -15.34 -27.08 -27.25
C ALA A 25 -15.80 -26.64 -28.65
N GLU A 26 -16.88 -25.87 -28.75
CA GLU A 26 -17.45 -25.40 -30.01
C GLU A 26 -16.57 -24.31 -30.65
N MET A 27 -16.07 -23.35 -29.87
CA MET A 27 -15.20 -22.29 -30.40
C MET A 27 -13.79 -22.79 -30.74
N ALA A 28 -13.24 -23.72 -29.95
CA ALA A 28 -11.97 -24.38 -30.29
C ALA A 28 -12.07 -25.18 -31.59
N GLU A 29 -13.23 -25.81 -31.87
CA GLU A 29 -13.49 -26.51 -33.13
C GLU A 29 -13.41 -25.55 -34.33
N ILE A 30 -14.00 -24.35 -34.22
CA ILE A 30 -13.93 -23.32 -35.27
C ILE A 30 -12.47 -22.96 -35.58
N LEU A 31 -11.65 -22.78 -34.54
CA LEU A 31 -10.22 -22.46 -34.69
C LEU A 31 -9.42 -23.60 -35.34
N VAL A 32 -9.75 -24.86 -35.04
CA VAL A 32 -9.13 -26.04 -35.67
C VAL A 32 -9.52 -26.16 -37.14
N GLN A 33 -10.80 -25.99 -37.46
CA GLN A 33 -11.31 -26.03 -38.85
C GLN A 33 -10.67 -24.96 -39.73
N GLN A 34 -10.33 -23.81 -39.15
CA GLN A 34 -9.61 -22.72 -39.83
C GLN A 34 -8.08 -22.86 -39.81
N GLY A 35 -7.56 -24.00 -39.33
CA GLY A 35 -6.11 -24.27 -39.29
C GLY A 35 -5.33 -23.32 -38.38
N ARG A 36 -5.98 -22.74 -37.37
CA ARG A 36 -5.35 -21.83 -36.39
C ARG A 36 -4.82 -22.59 -35.18
N VAL A 37 -5.49 -23.68 -34.81
CA VAL A 37 -5.10 -24.60 -33.73
C VAL A 37 -4.83 -25.98 -34.31
N ALA A 38 -3.69 -26.58 -33.96
CA ALA A 38 -3.27 -27.91 -34.39
C ALA A 38 -3.84 -29.03 -33.52
N ASP A 39 -3.91 -28.80 -32.20
CA ASP A 39 -4.37 -29.77 -31.21
C ASP A 39 -5.49 -29.17 -30.37
N LYS A 40 -6.72 -29.62 -30.65
CA LYS A 40 -7.91 -29.18 -29.92
C LYS A 40 -7.84 -29.53 -28.44
N THR A 41 -7.39 -30.74 -28.11
CA THR A 41 -7.42 -31.27 -26.74
C THR A 41 -6.46 -30.48 -25.86
N GLN A 42 -5.24 -30.21 -26.37
CA GLN A 42 -4.28 -29.39 -25.67
C GLN A 42 -4.77 -27.94 -25.49
N PHE A 43 -5.34 -27.34 -26.55
CA PHE A 43 -5.84 -25.97 -26.46
C PHE A 43 -7.00 -25.83 -25.45
N LEU A 44 -7.90 -26.82 -25.37
CA LEU A 44 -8.98 -26.84 -24.37
C LEU A 44 -8.43 -26.95 -22.95
N ALA A 45 -7.42 -27.80 -22.73
CA ALA A 45 -6.77 -27.91 -21.43
C ALA A 45 -6.10 -26.58 -21.01
N ASP A 46 -5.45 -25.88 -21.94
CA ASP A 46 -4.81 -24.59 -21.68
C ASP A 46 -5.83 -23.48 -21.38
N ILE A 47 -6.99 -23.49 -22.06
CA ILE A 47 -8.12 -22.60 -21.77
C ILE A 47 -8.66 -22.87 -20.37
N GLN A 48 -8.89 -24.13 -20.00
CA GLN A 48 -9.38 -24.48 -18.66
C GLN A 48 -8.39 -24.08 -17.57
N ALA A 49 -7.10 -24.38 -17.74
CA ALA A 49 -6.06 -23.97 -16.80
C ALA A 49 -6.00 -22.44 -16.62
N ARG A 50 -6.22 -21.68 -17.70
CA ARG A 50 -6.32 -20.22 -17.61
C ARG A 50 -7.58 -19.77 -16.87
N GLU A 51 -8.71 -20.43 -17.10
CA GLU A 51 -9.98 -20.12 -16.46
C GLU A 51 -9.97 -20.40 -14.94
N GLU A 52 -9.23 -21.42 -14.50
CA GLU A 52 -9.03 -21.74 -13.08
C GLU A 52 -8.28 -20.62 -12.31
N LEU A 53 -7.42 -19.85 -12.98
CA LEU A 53 -6.75 -18.70 -12.37
C LEU A 53 -7.71 -17.52 -12.12
N GLY A 54 -8.84 -17.48 -12.82
CA GLY A 54 -9.85 -16.45 -12.70
C GLY A 54 -10.78 -16.40 -13.90
N ASN A 55 -12.07 -16.20 -13.63
CA ASN A 55 -13.14 -16.17 -14.61
C ASN A 55 -12.89 -15.11 -15.70
N THR A 56 -13.12 -15.45 -16.96
CA THR A 56 -12.98 -14.56 -18.12
C THR A 56 -14.31 -14.01 -18.64
N GLY A 57 -15.37 -14.15 -17.85
CA GLY A 57 -16.64 -13.46 -18.02
C GLY A 57 -16.48 -11.96 -17.80
N PHE A 58 -17.03 -11.17 -18.70
CA PHE A 58 -17.03 -9.72 -18.66
C PHE A 58 -18.46 -9.21 -18.40
N GLU A 59 -18.60 -7.93 -18.06
CA GLU A 59 -19.92 -7.33 -17.85
C GLU A 59 -20.70 -7.22 -19.18
N GLU A 60 -22.01 -6.96 -19.09
CA GLU A 60 -22.91 -6.70 -20.24
C GLU A 60 -23.11 -7.91 -21.17
N GLY A 61 -23.01 -9.13 -20.61
CA GLY A 61 -23.27 -10.35 -21.36
C GLY A 61 -22.15 -10.74 -22.33
N ILE A 62 -20.91 -10.33 -22.04
CA ILE A 62 -19.72 -10.67 -22.84
C ILE A 62 -18.85 -11.69 -22.09
N ALA A 63 -18.17 -12.57 -22.80
CA ALA A 63 -17.09 -13.39 -22.25
C ALA A 63 -15.91 -13.46 -23.22
N ILE A 64 -14.69 -13.44 -22.68
CA ILE A 64 -13.46 -13.38 -23.48
C ILE A 64 -12.51 -14.53 -23.08
N PRO A 65 -12.88 -15.79 -23.35
CA PRO A 65 -11.98 -16.92 -23.10
C PRO A 65 -10.69 -16.76 -23.89
N HIS A 66 -9.54 -16.95 -23.24
CA HIS A 66 -8.26 -16.79 -23.91
C HIS A 66 -7.21 -17.70 -23.31
N ALA A 67 -6.28 -18.19 -24.14
CA ALA A 67 -5.12 -18.94 -23.68
C ALA A 67 -3.91 -18.70 -24.57
N LYS A 68 -2.74 -18.75 -23.93
CA LYS A 68 -1.48 -19.03 -24.63
C LYS A 68 -1.31 -20.54 -24.67
N SER A 69 -1.00 -21.08 -25.84
CA SER A 69 -0.91 -22.53 -26.02
C SER A 69 0.06 -22.89 -27.13
N ALA A 70 0.85 -23.94 -26.90
CA ALA A 70 1.73 -24.52 -27.90
C ALA A 70 0.94 -25.17 -29.06
N ALA A 71 -0.36 -25.44 -28.86
CA ALA A 71 -1.24 -25.97 -29.90
C ALA A 71 -1.66 -24.92 -30.94
N VAL A 72 -1.42 -23.62 -30.70
CA VAL A 72 -1.82 -22.55 -31.60
C VAL A 72 -0.73 -22.31 -32.64
N ILE A 73 -1.08 -22.50 -33.92
CA ILE A 73 -0.18 -22.30 -35.06
C ILE A 73 -0.07 -20.82 -35.42
N LYS A 74 -1.20 -20.12 -35.44
CA LYS A 74 -1.31 -18.70 -35.77
C LYS A 74 -2.29 -18.01 -34.81
N PRO A 75 -1.98 -16.79 -34.35
CA PRO A 75 -2.92 -16.06 -33.51
C PRO A 75 -4.23 -15.84 -34.27
N ALA A 76 -5.35 -16.00 -33.55
CA ALA A 76 -6.68 -15.86 -34.10
C ALA A 76 -7.70 -15.56 -33.00
N VAL A 77 -8.82 -14.94 -33.38
CA VAL A 77 -9.98 -14.76 -32.51
C VAL A 77 -11.20 -15.39 -33.16
N ALA A 78 -11.81 -16.35 -32.47
CA ALA A 78 -13.11 -16.88 -32.83
C ALA A 78 -14.20 -16.13 -32.08
N ILE A 79 -15.32 -15.84 -32.74
CA ILE A 79 -16.43 -15.09 -32.17
C ILE A 79 -17.69 -15.96 -32.20
N GLY A 80 -18.38 -16.02 -31.08
CA GLY A 80 -19.59 -16.81 -30.90
C GLY A 80 -20.74 -15.96 -30.35
N VAL A 81 -21.95 -16.17 -30.87
CA VAL A 81 -23.18 -15.60 -30.30
C VAL A 81 -24.11 -16.71 -29.84
N SER A 82 -24.51 -16.67 -28.57
CA SER A 82 -25.57 -17.51 -28.00
C SER A 82 -26.87 -16.72 -27.90
N GLN A 83 -27.93 -17.23 -28.54
CA GLN A 83 -29.24 -16.58 -28.55
C GLN A 83 -29.95 -16.63 -27.19
N SER A 84 -29.77 -17.74 -26.45
CA SER A 84 -30.34 -17.92 -25.11
C SER A 84 -29.49 -17.27 -24.00
N GLY A 85 -28.21 -17.01 -24.27
CA GLY A 85 -27.22 -16.73 -23.23
C GLY A 85 -26.76 -18.00 -22.51
N ILE A 86 -25.57 -17.95 -21.93
CA ILE A 86 -24.93 -19.08 -21.23
C ILE A 86 -24.40 -18.57 -19.90
N GLU A 87 -24.68 -19.32 -18.83
CA GLU A 87 -24.15 -19.01 -17.50
C GLU A 87 -22.63 -19.18 -17.49
N TYR A 88 -21.91 -18.06 -17.45
CA TYR A 88 -20.45 -18.02 -17.57
C TYR A 88 -19.77 -17.54 -16.28
N GLY A 89 -20.53 -16.92 -15.37
CA GLY A 89 -20.05 -16.35 -14.11
C GLY A 89 -19.47 -14.94 -14.24
N ALA A 90 -20.09 -14.08 -15.04
CA ALA A 90 -19.75 -12.66 -15.11
C ALA A 90 -19.97 -11.96 -13.75
N GLU A 91 -19.19 -10.91 -13.46
CA GLU A 91 -19.25 -10.18 -12.17
C GLU A 91 -20.63 -9.53 -11.93
N ASP A 92 -21.37 -9.20 -13.00
CA ASP A 92 -22.72 -8.62 -12.94
C ASP A 92 -23.84 -9.67 -12.79
N GLY A 93 -23.50 -10.97 -12.83
CA GLY A 93 -24.44 -12.09 -12.72
C GLY A 93 -25.33 -12.28 -13.95
N LEU A 94 -25.04 -11.61 -15.08
CA LEU A 94 -25.78 -11.80 -16.32
C LEU A 94 -25.21 -12.97 -17.15
N PRO A 95 -26.06 -13.74 -17.86
CA PRO A 95 -25.58 -14.78 -18.77
C PRO A 95 -24.89 -14.15 -19.99
N SER A 96 -23.75 -14.69 -20.38
CA SER A 96 -22.99 -14.21 -21.54
C SER A 96 -23.66 -14.66 -22.84
N LYS A 97 -23.85 -13.72 -23.76
CA LYS A 97 -24.38 -13.95 -25.11
C LYS A 97 -23.33 -13.80 -26.19
N LEU A 98 -22.29 -13.01 -25.98
CA LEU A 98 -21.25 -12.74 -26.95
C LEU A 98 -19.88 -13.23 -26.43
N PHE A 99 -19.20 -14.03 -27.24
CA PHE A 99 -17.97 -14.72 -26.86
C PHE A 99 -16.83 -14.37 -27.81
N PHE A 100 -15.68 -13.97 -27.27
CA PHE A 100 -14.46 -13.73 -28.04
C PHE A 100 -13.35 -14.67 -27.57
N MET A 101 -13.18 -15.80 -28.26
CA MET A 101 -12.14 -16.77 -27.94
C MET A 101 -10.81 -16.38 -28.58
N ILE A 102 -9.83 -16.01 -27.77
CA ILE A 102 -8.51 -15.58 -28.25
C ILE A 102 -7.52 -16.75 -28.12
N ALA A 103 -7.01 -17.21 -29.27
CA ALA A 103 -5.98 -18.23 -29.36
C ALA A 103 -4.62 -17.57 -29.65
N SER A 104 -3.64 -17.76 -28.78
CA SER A 104 -2.28 -17.20 -28.95
C SER A 104 -1.18 -18.26 -28.87
N PRO A 105 -0.20 -18.26 -29.78
CA PRO A 105 0.96 -19.16 -29.70
C PRO A 105 1.78 -18.94 -28.43
N ASP A 106 2.28 -20.04 -27.86
CA ASP A 106 3.22 -19.97 -26.74
C ASP A 106 4.59 -19.42 -27.20
N GLY A 107 5.12 -18.43 -26.47
CA GLY A 107 6.36 -17.73 -26.84
C GLY A 107 6.25 -16.60 -27.89
N GLY A 108 5.05 -16.28 -28.39
CA GLY A 108 4.84 -15.08 -29.23
C GLY A 108 4.83 -13.77 -28.42
N ASP A 109 5.02 -12.61 -29.07
CA ASP A 109 4.91 -11.30 -28.40
C ASP A 109 3.53 -11.15 -27.71
N ASN A 110 3.34 -10.09 -26.90
CA ASN A 110 2.10 -9.79 -26.16
C ASN A 110 0.84 -9.53 -27.03
N HIS A 111 0.74 -10.11 -28.22
CA HIS A 111 -0.37 -10.05 -29.17
C HIS A 111 -1.74 -10.24 -28.48
N HIS A 112 -1.90 -11.22 -27.59
CA HIS A 112 -3.15 -11.38 -26.83
C HIS A 112 -3.57 -10.12 -26.06
N ILE A 113 -2.64 -9.36 -25.47
CA ILE A 113 -2.94 -8.12 -24.71
C ILE A 113 -3.34 -6.99 -25.66
N GLU A 114 -2.64 -6.86 -26.80
CA GLU A 114 -2.94 -5.84 -27.81
C GLU A 114 -4.29 -6.09 -28.48
N VAL A 115 -4.59 -7.37 -28.77
CA VAL A 115 -5.89 -7.82 -29.30
C VAL A 115 -6.99 -7.62 -28.29
N LEU A 116 -6.74 -7.93 -27.01
CA LEU A 116 -7.66 -7.63 -25.91
C LEU A 116 -7.93 -6.13 -25.82
N ALA A 117 -6.91 -5.27 -25.94
CA ALA A 117 -7.09 -3.82 -25.88
C ALA A 117 -7.92 -3.29 -27.07
N GLU A 118 -7.63 -3.76 -28.30
CA GLU A 118 -8.37 -3.37 -29.52
C GLU A 118 -9.83 -3.86 -29.47
N LEU A 119 -10.06 -5.11 -29.06
CA LEU A 119 -11.41 -5.67 -28.84
C LEU A 119 -12.15 -4.94 -27.72
N SER A 120 -11.49 -4.64 -26.60
CA SER A 120 -12.12 -3.96 -25.46
C SER A 120 -12.55 -2.54 -25.84
N SER A 121 -11.72 -1.80 -26.59
CA SER A 121 -12.07 -0.46 -27.10
C SER A 121 -13.30 -0.54 -28.01
N LYS A 122 -13.37 -1.56 -28.90
CA LYS A 122 -14.55 -1.81 -29.74
C LYS A 122 -15.81 -2.17 -28.97
N LEU A 123 -15.69 -2.98 -27.92
CA LEU A 123 -16.84 -3.41 -27.11
C LEU A 123 -17.46 -2.27 -26.27
N ILE A 124 -16.68 -1.23 -25.99
CA ILE A 124 -17.13 -0.02 -25.25
C ILE A 124 -17.77 1.01 -26.19
N GLU A 125 -17.73 0.81 -27.52
CA GLU A 125 -18.45 1.68 -28.45
C GLU A 125 -19.97 1.59 -28.22
N ASP A 126 -20.63 2.74 -28.03
CA ASP A 126 -22.05 2.77 -27.66
C ASP A 126 -22.90 2.09 -28.73
N GLY A 127 -23.69 1.09 -28.31
CA GLY A 127 -24.56 0.32 -29.20
C GLY A 127 -23.83 -0.71 -30.08
N PHE A 128 -22.52 -0.90 -29.94
CA PHE A 128 -21.78 -1.91 -30.70
C PHE A 128 -22.28 -3.32 -30.38
N VAL A 129 -22.40 -3.67 -29.10
CA VAL A 129 -22.85 -5.01 -28.66
C VAL A 129 -24.25 -5.31 -29.18
N ASP A 130 -25.18 -4.36 -29.06
CA ASP A 130 -26.54 -4.49 -29.58
C ASP A 130 -26.57 -4.66 -31.10
N ALA A 131 -25.77 -3.85 -31.83
CA ALA A 131 -25.64 -3.97 -33.28
C ALA A 131 -25.04 -5.32 -33.69
N PHE A 132 -24.05 -5.81 -32.95
CA PHE A 132 -23.41 -7.10 -33.19
C PHE A 132 -24.36 -8.26 -32.93
N LEU A 133 -25.12 -8.22 -31.84
CA LEU A 133 -26.16 -9.22 -31.53
C LEU A 133 -27.31 -9.22 -32.56
N ALA A 134 -27.58 -8.07 -33.19
CA ALA A 134 -28.57 -7.93 -34.25
C ALA A 134 -28.06 -8.33 -35.64
N ALA A 135 -26.76 -8.62 -35.80
CA ALA A 135 -26.17 -9.01 -37.07
C ALA A 135 -26.80 -10.31 -37.59
N LYS A 136 -27.17 -10.35 -38.88
CA LYS A 136 -27.83 -11.50 -39.50
C LYS A 136 -26.86 -12.46 -40.16
N THR A 137 -25.69 -11.97 -40.56
CA THR A 137 -24.67 -12.76 -41.24
C THR A 137 -23.28 -12.52 -40.65
N PRO A 138 -22.37 -13.52 -40.69
CA PRO A 138 -20.98 -13.35 -40.27
C PRO A 138 -20.26 -12.18 -40.97
N ALA A 139 -20.63 -11.89 -42.22
CA ALA A 139 -20.11 -10.75 -42.97
C ALA A 139 -20.55 -9.40 -42.37
N ASP A 140 -21.82 -9.26 -41.97
CA ASP A 140 -22.32 -8.06 -41.30
C ASP A 140 -21.60 -7.84 -39.95
N ALA A 141 -21.43 -8.92 -39.19
CA ALA A 141 -20.72 -8.91 -37.92
C ALA A 141 -19.23 -8.55 -38.08
N LEU A 142 -18.57 -9.10 -39.10
CA LEU A 142 -17.20 -8.74 -39.43
C LEU A 142 -17.09 -7.27 -39.85
N ALA A 143 -18.04 -6.76 -40.65
CA ALA A 143 -18.05 -5.36 -41.08
C ALA A 143 -18.16 -4.40 -39.89
N LEU A 144 -18.93 -4.74 -38.84
CA LEU A 144 -19.01 -3.95 -37.61
C LEU A 144 -17.66 -3.88 -36.88
N LEU A 145 -16.92 -4.99 -36.83
CA LEU A 145 -15.58 -5.04 -36.23
C LEU A 145 -14.54 -4.26 -37.03
N LEU A 146 -14.67 -4.28 -38.37
CA LEU A 146 -13.74 -3.65 -39.30
C LEU A 146 -14.07 -2.19 -39.60
N ALA A 147 -15.22 -1.68 -39.15
CA ALA A 147 -15.61 -0.30 -39.34
C ALA A 147 -14.61 0.63 -38.63
N GLU A 148 -13.87 1.40 -39.43
CA GLU A 148 -13.06 2.50 -38.93
C GLU A 148 -13.99 3.54 -38.29
N LYS A 149 -13.60 4.01 -37.11
CA LYS A 149 -14.31 5.06 -36.38
C LYS A 149 -14.38 6.27 -37.30
N GLN A 150 -15.58 6.69 -37.70
CA GLN A 150 -15.75 8.05 -38.20
C GLN A 150 -15.42 8.96 -37.03
N GLU A 151 -14.23 9.56 -37.07
CA GLU A 151 -13.91 10.70 -36.24
C GLU A 151 -14.88 11.83 -36.62
N THR A 152 -16.02 11.88 -35.95
CA THR A 152 -16.75 13.13 -35.78
C THR A 152 -15.84 14.04 -34.96
N VAL A 153 -14.96 14.76 -35.66
CA VAL A 153 -14.29 15.96 -35.15
C VAL A 153 -15.39 16.98 -34.92
N THR A 154 -16.09 16.82 -33.80
CA THR A 154 -16.91 17.87 -33.24
C THR A 154 -15.91 18.85 -32.68
N GLN A 155 -15.69 19.97 -33.38
CA GLN A 155 -14.84 21.04 -32.87
C GLN A 155 -15.29 21.37 -31.43
N PRO A 156 -14.38 21.36 -30.44
CA PRO A 156 -14.78 21.65 -29.07
C PRO A 156 -15.35 23.07 -29.02
N GLN A 157 -16.61 23.20 -28.65
CA GLN A 157 -17.08 24.43 -28.02
C GLN A 157 -16.27 24.55 -26.74
N ASP A 158 -15.36 25.53 -26.68
CA ASP A 158 -14.39 25.67 -25.60
C ASP A 158 -15.07 26.05 -24.27
N LYS A 159 -15.59 25.05 -23.54
CA LYS A 159 -16.14 25.23 -22.19
C LYS A 159 -15.07 25.16 -21.10
N GLY A 160 -13.79 25.04 -21.48
CA GLY A 160 -12.64 24.99 -20.58
C GLY A 160 -11.96 23.62 -20.51
N LEU A 161 -10.94 23.54 -19.65
CA LEU A 161 -10.08 22.38 -19.49
C LEU A 161 -10.49 21.51 -18.29
N LEU A 162 -10.49 20.21 -18.47
CA LEU A 162 -10.59 19.19 -17.43
C LEU A 162 -9.26 18.46 -17.26
N ILE A 163 -9.03 17.94 -16.06
CA ILE A 163 -7.89 17.05 -15.80
C ILE A 163 -8.40 15.71 -15.30
N GLY A 164 -7.95 14.63 -15.92
CA GLY A 164 -8.14 13.27 -15.45
C GLY A 164 -6.86 12.70 -14.84
N VAL A 165 -6.98 11.86 -13.83
CA VAL A 165 -5.88 11.03 -13.31
C VAL A 165 -6.39 9.60 -13.17
N THR A 166 -5.80 8.65 -13.88
CA THR A 166 -6.22 7.25 -13.85
C THR A 166 -5.11 6.34 -13.37
N GLY A 167 -5.46 5.26 -12.65
CA GLY A 167 -4.48 4.26 -12.21
C GLY A 167 -5.12 3.04 -11.54
N CYS A 168 -4.60 1.86 -11.87
CA CYS A 168 -5.04 0.57 -11.34
C CYS A 168 -3.80 -0.19 -10.84
N PRO A 169 -3.86 -0.95 -9.73
CA PRO A 169 -2.71 -1.70 -9.19
C PRO A 169 -2.01 -2.61 -10.20
N ALA A 170 -2.77 -3.22 -11.11
CA ALA A 170 -2.22 -4.05 -12.19
C ALA A 170 -1.55 -3.20 -13.29
N GLY A 171 -2.01 -1.97 -13.50
CA GLY A 171 -1.45 -1.00 -14.46
C GLY A 171 -1.58 -1.41 -15.93
N VAL A 172 -2.48 -2.34 -16.27
CA VAL A 172 -2.62 -2.90 -17.61
C VAL A 172 -3.84 -2.32 -18.32
N ALA A 173 -5.04 -2.91 -18.24
CA ALA A 173 -6.19 -2.50 -19.04
C ALA A 173 -6.97 -1.31 -18.43
N HIS A 174 -7.45 -1.46 -17.20
CA HIS A 174 -8.38 -0.50 -16.58
C HIS A 174 -7.85 0.94 -16.51
N THR A 175 -6.53 1.15 -16.40
CA THR A 175 -5.93 2.49 -16.37
C THR A 175 -6.12 3.25 -17.67
N TYR A 176 -5.92 2.58 -18.82
CA TYR A 176 -6.07 3.23 -20.12
C TYR A 176 -7.54 3.28 -20.54
N LEU A 177 -8.34 2.26 -20.21
CA LEU A 177 -9.79 2.28 -20.45
C LEU A 177 -10.48 3.43 -19.72
N ALA A 178 -10.12 3.67 -18.46
CA ALA A 178 -10.63 4.82 -17.72
C ALA A 178 -10.21 6.16 -18.33
N ALA A 179 -9.01 6.23 -18.91
CA ALA A 179 -8.52 7.46 -19.54
C ALA A 179 -9.28 7.74 -20.84
N GLU A 180 -9.44 6.74 -21.69
CA GLU A 180 -10.22 6.83 -22.93
C GLU A 180 -11.69 7.17 -22.65
N ALA A 181 -12.29 6.57 -21.62
CA ALA A 181 -13.66 6.86 -21.23
C ALA A 181 -13.84 8.32 -20.76
N LEU A 182 -12.86 8.89 -20.04
CA LEU A 182 -12.85 10.30 -19.66
C LEU A 182 -12.64 11.23 -20.85
N GLU A 183 -11.73 10.87 -21.77
CA GLU A 183 -11.49 11.61 -23.02
C GLU A 183 -12.74 11.69 -23.90
N LYS A 184 -13.42 10.55 -24.09
CA LYS A 184 -14.68 10.46 -24.82
C LYS A 184 -15.77 11.29 -24.14
N ALA A 185 -15.97 11.11 -22.83
CA ALA A 185 -17.01 11.83 -22.10
C ALA A 185 -16.78 13.35 -22.07
N ALA A 186 -15.53 13.82 -21.97
CA ALA A 186 -15.20 15.24 -22.01
C ALA A 186 -15.49 15.84 -23.40
N ALA A 187 -15.08 15.16 -24.46
CA ALA A 187 -15.34 15.59 -25.84
C ALA A 187 -16.84 15.73 -26.10
N GLU A 188 -17.65 14.78 -25.64
CA GLU A 188 -19.11 14.83 -25.78
C GLU A 188 -19.77 15.93 -24.94
N LEU A 189 -19.18 16.31 -23.80
CA LEU A 189 -19.65 17.42 -22.97
C LEU A 189 -19.15 18.79 -23.46
N GLY A 190 -18.22 18.81 -24.42
CA GLY A 190 -17.59 20.00 -24.98
C GLY A 190 -16.49 20.58 -24.09
N TYR A 191 -15.68 19.74 -23.43
CA TYR A 191 -14.51 20.18 -22.66
C TYR A 191 -13.23 19.63 -23.30
N GLU A 192 -12.15 20.41 -23.25
CA GLU A 192 -10.80 19.87 -23.45
C GLU A 192 -10.44 19.04 -22.21
N ILE A 193 -9.79 17.89 -22.35
CA ILE A 193 -9.31 17.12 -21.20
C ILE A 193 -7.89 16.61 -21.42
N LYS A 194 -7.10 16.63 -20.34
CA LYS A 194 -5.80 15.97 -20.29
C LYS A 194 -5.81 14.91 -19.20
N VAL A 195 -5.54 13.66 -19.56
CA VAL A 195 -5.55 12.54 -18.62
C VAL A 195 -4.15 12.05 -18.31
N GLU A 196 -3.74 12.12 -17.04
CA GLU A 196 -2.53 11.48 -16.53
C GLU A 196 -2.77 9.98 -16.28
N THR A 197 -2.02 9.13 -16.97
CA THR A 197 -2.13 7.67 -16.80
C THR A 197 -1.01 7.15 -15.89
N ASN A 198 -1.38 6.45 -14.82
CA ASN A 198 -0.48 5.82 -13.87
C ASN A 198 -0.45 4.29 -14.09
N GLY A 199 0.08 3.86 -15.24
CA GLY A 199 0.08 2.46 -15.68
C GLY A 199 1.38 1.70 -15.33
N SER A 200 1.49 0.45 -15.79
CA SER A 200 2.67 -0.41 -15.64
C SER A 200 3.93 0.13 -16.31
N ILE A 201 3.75 1.09 -17.23
CA ILE A 201 4.80 1.81 -17.97
C ILE A 201 5.25 3.08 -17.21
N GLY A 202 4.70 3.32 -16.02
CA GLY A 202 4.93 4.52 -15.21
C GLY A 202 3.95 5.65 -15.55
N VAL A 203 4.18 6.83 -14.95
CA VAL A 203 3.32 8.01 -15.13
C VAL A 203 3.56 8.65 -16.49
N LYS A 204 2.49 8.87 -17.26
CA LYS A 204 2.51 9.58 -18.55
C LYS A 204 1.48 10.71 -18.55
N ASN A 205 1.70 11.71 -19.41
CA ASN A 205 0.80 12.85 -19.63
C ASN A 205 0.48 13.67 -18.38
N SER A 206 1.41 13.72 -17.42
CA SER A 206 1.23 14.48 -16.18
C SER A 206 0.96 15.98 -16.46
N PRO A 207 -0.10 16.57 -15.89
CA PRO A 207 -0.44 17.96 -16.10
C PRO A 207 0.54 18.90 -15.40
N THR A 208 0.83 20.02 -16.05
CA THR A 208 1.65 21.11 -15.53
C THR A 208 0.86 21.95 -14.51
N ALA A 209 1.56 22.74 -13.69
CA ALA A 209 0.91 23.62 -12.71
C ALA A 209 -0.02 24.66 -13.38
N GLU A 210 0.33 25.14 -14.58
CA GLU A 210 -0.49 26.06 -15.37
C GLU A 210 -1.78 25.40 -15.88
N GLU A 211 -1.67 24.15 -16.36
CA GLU A 211 -2.83 23.36 -16.78
C GLU A 211 -3.77 23.08 -15.61
N ILE A 212 -3.22 22.74 -14.44
CA ILE A 212 -4.02 22.57 -13.22
C ILE A 212 -4.70 23.88 -12.83
N ALA A 213 -3.98 25.00 -12.88
CA ALA A 213 -4.52 26.31 -12.52
C ALA A 213 -5.67 26.76 -13.44
N ARG A 214 -5.67 26.40 -14.73
CA ARG A 214 -6.77 26.70 -15.67
C ARG A 214 -7.86 25.62 -15.76
N ALA A 215 -7.69 24.48 -15.08
CA ALA A 215 -8.69 23.42 -15.08
C ALA A 215 -9.94 23.82 -14.30
N GLU A 216 -11.11 23.56 -14.90
CA GLU A 216 -12.44 23.78 -14.34
C GLU A 216 -12.79 22.74 -13.26
N ALA A 217 -12.42 21.48 -13.51
CA ALA A 217 -12.58 20.38 -12.57
C ALA A 217 -11.55 19.27 -12.80
N ILE A 218 -11.38 18.44 -11.77
CA ILE A 218 -10.39 17.37 -11.72
C ILE A 218 -11.09 16.06 -11.37
N VAL A 219 -10.84 15.04 -12.17
CA VAL A 219 -11.34 13.68 -11.96
C VAL A 219 -10.17 12.78 -11.59
N VAL A 220 -10.15 12.26 -10.36
CA VAL A 220 -9.16 11.29 -9.92
C VAL A 220 -9.81 9.91 -9.83
N SER A 221 -9.62 9.11 -10.87
CA SER A 221 -10.14 7.74 -10.99
C SER A 221 -9.01 6.73 -10.79
N CYS A 222 -8.54 6.59 -9.55
CA CYS A 222 -7.34 5.85 -9.25
C CYS A 222 -7.48 4.97 -8.00
N ASP A 223 -7.13 3.69 -8.16
CA ASP A 223 -7.03 2.70 -7.08
C ASP A 223 -5.58 2.57 -6.54
N LYS A 224 -4.68 3.46 -7.00
CA LYS A 224 -3.29 3.64 -6.53
C LYS A 224 -3.14 5.01 -5.85
N GLN A 225 -2.15 5.14 -4.97
CA GLN A 225 -1.81 6.41 -4.34
C GLN A 225 -1.25 7.40 -5.38
N VAL A 226 -1.82 8.62 -5.43
CA VAL A 226 -1.44 9.71 -6.35
C VAL A 226 -1.25 11.02 -5.58
N ASP A 227 -0.38 11.91 -6.06
CA ASP A 227 -0.18 13.25 -5.47
C ASP A 227 -1.44 14.10 -5.67
N MET A 228 -2.23 14.22 -4.60
CA MET A 228 -3.48 15.00 -4.56
C MET A 228 -3.25 16.46 -4.16
N ALA A 229 -2.11 16.79 -3.54
CA ALA A 229 -1.85 18.12 -2.99
C ALA A 229 -1.77 19.17 -4.10
N ARG A 230 -1.31 18.78 -5.29
CA ARG A 230 -1.29 19.65 -6.48
C ARG A 230 -2.68 20.09 -6.95
N PHE A 231 -3.76 19.48 -6.47
CA PHE A 231 -5.13 19.78 -6.85
C PHE A 231 -5.91 20.59 -5.79
N ALA A 232 -5.22 21.11 -4.79
CA ALA A 232 -5.82 21.95 -3.74
C ALA A 232 -6.64 23.11 -4.32
N GLY A 233 -7.84 23.31 -3.77
CA GLY A 233 -8.76 24.38 -4.18
C GLY A 233 -9.48 24.16 -5.51
N LYS A 234 -9.26 23.03 -6.20
CA LYS A 234 -9.94 22.68 -7.44
C LYS A 234 -11.16 21.82 -7.19
N LYS A 235 -12.23 22.02 -7.97
CA LYS A 235 -13.39 21.12 -7.91
C LYS A 235 -12.91 19.72 -8.30
N LEU A 236 -13.07 18.77 -7.39
CA LEU A 236 -12.46 17.45 -7.54
C LEU A 236 -13.42 16.36 -7.11
N ILE A 237 -13.43 15.27 -7.87
CA ILE A 237 -14.01 14.01 -7.42
C ILE A 237 -12.94 12.92 -7.43
N LYS A 238 -13.00 12.05 -6.42
CA LYS A 238 -12.18 10.84 -6.35
C LYS A 238 -13.08 9.61 -6.48
N THR A 239 -12.75 8.73 -7.42
CA THR A 239 -13.48 7.50 -7.70
C THR A 239 -12.51 6.33 -7.89
N GLY A 240 -13.02 5.11 -7.91
CA GLY A 240 -12.26 3.96 -8.41
C GLY A 240 -12.06 4.03 -9.92
N VAL A 241 -11.12 3.25 -10.45
CA VAL A 241 -10.77 3.26 -11.89
C VAL A 241 -11.91 2.77 -12.78
N LYS A 242 -12.84 1.95 -12.24
CA LYS A 242 -14.01 1.43 -12.96
C LYS A 242 -15.12 2.47 -13.18
N ALA A 243 -15.20 3.52 -12.34
CA ALA A 243 -16.29 4.49 -12.40
C ALA A 243 -16.40 5.26 -13.73
N PRO A 244 -15.32 5.83 -14.29
CA PRO A 244 -15.40 6.51 -15.58
C PRO A 244 -15.65 5.55 -16.75
N ILE A 245 -15.27 4.27 -16.62
CA ILE A 245 -15.55 3.25 -17.65
C ILE A 245 -17.07 3.01 -17.74
N LYS A 246 -17.75 2.96 -16.59
CA LYS A 246 -19.19 2.73 -16.51
C LYS A 246 -20.02 3.98 -16.82
N ASP A 247 -19.60 5.16 -16.36
CA ASP A 247 -20.34 6.41 -16.55
C ASP A 247 -19.40 7.63 -16.56
N GLY A 248 -18.60 7.76 -17.62
CA GLY A 248 -17.65 8.88 -17.78
C GLY A 248 -18.31 10.26 -17.72
N LYS A 249 -19.51 10.41 -18.30
CA LYS A 249 -20.25 11.68 -18.28
C LYS A 249 -20.72 12.05 -16.89
N GLY A 250 -21.31 11.10 -16.17
CA GLY A 250 -21.76 11.32 -14.80
C GLY A 250 -20.59 11.69 -13.89
N VAL A 251 -19.44 11.03 -14.04
CA VAL A 251 -18.23 11.35 -13.25
C VAL A 251 -17.73 12.77 -13.54
N ILE A 252 -17.67 13.19 -14.81
CA ILE A 252 -17.26 14.57 -15.17
C ILE A 252 -18.27 15.60 -14.66
N GLN A 253 -19.57 15.35 -14.83
CA GLN A 253 -20.63 16.25 -14.35
C GLN A 253 -20.58 16.40 -12.83
N GLN A 254 -20.35 15.31 -12.10
CA GLN A 254 -20.15 15.34 -10.65
C GLN A 254 -18.90 16.16 -10.28
N ALA A 255 -17.80 16.02 -11.01
CA ALA A 255 -16.59 16.81 -10.79
C ALA A 255 -16.83 18.33 -10.96
N LEU A 256 -17.63 18.72 -11.96
CA LEU A 256 -17.94 20.13 -12.26
C LEU A 256 -18.77 20.84 -11.18
N VAL A 257 -19.55 20.08 -10.40
CA VAL A 257 -20.37 20.56 -9.28
C VAL A 257 -19.80 20.19 -7.91
N ALA A 258 -18.66 19.48 -7.88
CA ALA A 258 -18.00 19.09 -6.65
C ALA A 258 -17.51 20.31 -5.87
N LYS A 259 -17.44 20.15 -4.54
CA LYS A 259 -16.79 21.16 -3.70
C LYS A 259 -15.30 21.25 -4.06
N PRO A 260 -14.69 22.44 -3.99
CA PRO A 260 -13.25 22.57 -4.07
C PRO A 260 -12.58 21.60 -3.10
N PHE A 261 -11.59 20.88 -3.59
CA PHE A 261 -10.80 19.96 -2.80
C PHE A 261 -10.07 20.75 -1.72
N ASP A 262 -10.49 20.53 -0.48
CA ASP A 262 -9.81 21.08 0.67
C ASP A 262 -8.63 20.17 1.00
N ALA A 263 -7.43 20.60 0.63
CA ALA A 263 -6.20 19.91 1.00
C ALA A 263 -5.99 19.86 2.53
N ASN A 264 -6.70 20.70 3.30
CA ASN A 264 -6.65 20.77 4.75
C ASN A 264 -7.80 19.97 5.44
N GLY A 265 -8.73 19.37 4.67
CA GLY A 265 -9.90 18.63 5.18
C GLY A 265 -9.63 17.19 5.61
N ASP A 266 -8.51 16.61 5.19
CA ASP A 266 -7.85 15.46 5.82
C ASP A 266 -6.49 15.98 6.27
N GLY A 267 -6.37 16.25 7.57
CA GLY A 267 -5.38 17.17 8.12
C GLY A 267 -3.95 16.97 7.63
N LEU A 268 -3.36 18.05 7.12
CA LEU A 268 -1.95 18.43 7.23
C LEU A 268 -1.85 19.94 6.92
N GLU A 269 -1.20 20.68 7.81
CA GLU A 269 -1.15 22.15 7.88
C GLU A 269 -0.40 22.82 6.70
N ASP A 270 -1.00 23.92 6.24
CA ASP A 270 -0.51 25.14 5.57
C ASP A 270 0.92 25.24 4.98
N GLY A 271 0.95 25.66 3.71
CA GLY A 271 1.90 26.66 3.20
C GLY A 271 3.26 26.16 2.73
N GLU A 272 3.32 25.37 1.64
CA GLU A 272 4.58 24.77 1.22
C GLU A 272 5.30 25.52 0.08
N SER A 273 6.39 26.20 0.46
CA SER A 273 7.52 26.56 -0.43
C SER A 273 8.14 25.29 -1.06
N LYS A 274 9.03 25.39 -2.08
CA LYS A 274 9.71 24.21 -2.66
C LYS A 274 10.43 23.31 -1.63
N VAL A 275 10.83 23.87 -0.49
CA VAL A 275 11.40 23.15 0.66
C VAL A 275 10.33 22.33 1.39
N SER A 276 9.12 22.89 1.44
CA SER A 276 7.85 22.30 1.82
C SER A 276 7.63 20.88 1.25
N LYS A 277 7.43 20.90 -0.08
CA LYS A 277 7.11 19.72 -0.89
C LYS A 277 8.19 18.64 -0.84
N ALA A 278 9.47 19.02 -0.86
CA ALA A 278 10.57 18.07 -0.73
C ALA A 278 10.57 17.34 0.62
N ARG A 279 10.10 18.00 1.69
CA ARG A 279 9.96 17.40 3.02
C ARG A 279 8.76 16.43 3.08
N SER A 280 7.65 16.80 2.45
CA SER A 280 6.46 15.94 2.30
C SER A 280 6.74 14.69 1.46
N ASP A 281 7.42 14.83 0.32
CA ASP A 281 7.83 13.72 -0.55
C ASP A 281 8.80 12.76 0.17
N LEU A 282 9.81 13.32 0.86
CA LEU A 282 10.75 12.52 1.64
C LEU A 282 10.04 11.73 2.73
N TYR A 283 9.11 12.36 3.46
CA TYR A 283 8.30 11.67 4.46
C TYR A 283 7.52 10.51 3.85
N CYS A 284 6.87 10.74 2.69
CA CYS A 284 6.15 9.69 1.97
C CYS A 284 7.04 8.49 1.60
N PHE A 285 8.25 8.74 1.09
CA PHE A 285 9.20 7.68 0.74
C PHE A 285 9.63 6.86 1.97
N LEU A 286 9.96 7.55 3.07
CA LEU A 286 10.34 6.90 4.32
C LEU A 286 9.20 6.05 4.89
N MET A 287 7.98 6.60 4.89
CA MET A 287 6.81 5.88 5.40
C MET A 287 6.47 4.66 4.58
N ASN A 288 6.65 4.70 3.25
CA ASN A 288 6.47 3.52 2.41
C ASN A 288 7.42 2.39 2.82
N GLY A 289 8.71 2.69 3.02
CA GLY A 289 9.68 1.73 3.54
C GLY A 289 9.29 1.16 4.89
N VAL A 290 8.95 2.04 5.83
CA VAL A 290 8.57 1.67 7.19
C VAL A 290 7.35 0.76 7.21
N SER A 291 6.29 1.11 6.50
CA SER A 291 5.04 0.34 6.48
C SER A 291 5.24 -1.09 5.98
N HIS A 292 6.10 -1.28 4.97
CA HIS A 292 6.43 -2.62 4.45
C HIS A 292 7.42 -3.37 5.35
N MET A 293 8.23 -2.66 6.13
CA MET A 293 9.14 -3.25 7.11
C MET A 293 8.39 -3.81 8.33
N ILE A 294 7.35 -3.12 8.82
CA ILE A 294 6.64 -3.48 10.08
C ILE A 294 6.23 -4.96 10.15
N PRO A 295 5.60 -5.58 9.12
CA PRO A 295 5.24 -7.00 9.17
C PRO A 295 6.43 -7.91 9.47
N PHE A 296 7.61 -7.63 8.92
CA PHE A 296 8.82 -8.41 9.17
C PHE A 296 9.30 -8.28 10.62
N VAL A 297 9.23 -7.07 11.18
CA VAL A 297 9.62 -6.82 12.57
C VAL A 297 8.67 -7.51 13.54
N VAL A 298 7.36 -7.43 13.29
CA VAL A 298 6.33 -8.07 14.12
C VAL A 298 6.46 -9.59 14.06
N THR A 299 6.52 -10.17 12.86
CA THR A 299 6.70 -11.61 12.68
C THR A 299 8.01 -12.09 13.29
N GLY A 300 9.13 -11.42 12.99
CA GLY A 300 10.45 -11.80 13.50
C GLY A 300 10.53 -11.70 15.03
N GLY A 301 10.08 -10.58 15.59
CA GLY A 301 10.08 -10.37 17.03
C GLY A 301 9.19 -11.36 17.78
N LEU A 302 7.95 -11.60 17.31
CA LEU A 302 7.06 -12.56 17.94
C LEU A 302 7.60 -14.00 17.89
N LEU A 303 8.22 -14.41 16.79
CA LEU A 303 8.84 -15.74 16.68
C LEU A 303 10.05 -15.87 17.61
N ILE A 304 10.90 -14.84 17.71
CA ILE A 304 12.02 -14.78 18.66
C ILE A 304 11.49 -14.91 20.09
N ALA A 305 10.48 -14.12 20.45
CA ALA A 305 9.88 -14.13 21.79
C ALA A 305 9.26 -15.50 22.12
N LEU A 306 8.47 -16.07 21.21
CA LEU A 306 7.84 -17.38 21.39
C LEU A 306 8.88 -18.49 21.59
N ALA A 307 9.94 -18.47 20.78
CA ALA A 307 11.01 -19.46 20.85
C ALA A 307 11.77 -19.39 22.19
N LEU A 308 12.06 -18.19 22.68
CA LEU A 308 12.71 -17.98 23.97
C LEU A 308 11.78 -18.29 25.14
N ALA A 309 10.49 -17.95 25.04
CA ALA A 309 9.53 -18.15 26.11
C ALA A 309 9.24 -19.64 26.38
N ILE A 310 9.14 -20.45 25.32
CA ILE A 310 8.81 -21.87 25.44
C ILE A 310 10.07 -22.74 25.49
N GLY A 311 11.07 -22.41 24.66
CA GLY A 311 12.28 -23.21 24.48
C GLY A 311 13.52 -22.70 25.21
N GLY A 312 13.48 -21.49 25.77
CA GLY A 312 14.63 -20.89 26.43
C GLY A 312 14.80 -21.35 27.87
N GLN A 313 16.05 -21.45 28.30
CA GLN A 313 16.45 -21.66 29.68
C GLN A 313 17.29 -20.47 30.16
N PRO A 314 17.15 -20.05 31.43
CA PRO A 314 17.92 -18.95 31.98
C PRO A 314 19.41 -19.31 32.08
N THR A 315 20.26 -18.42 31.60
CA THR A 315 21.72 -18.47 31.68
C THR A 315 22.25 -17.12 32.17
N ASP A 316 23.54 -17.04 32.49
CA ASP A 316 24.20 -15.79 32.89
C ASP A 316 24.16 -14.70 31.79
N ALA A 317 23.95 -15.11 30.53
CA ALA A 317 23.80 -14.21 29.38
C ALA A 317 22.32 -13.97 28.98
N GLY A 318 21.36 -14.40 29.81
CA GLY A 318 19.92 -14.28 29.54
C GLY A 318 19.25 -15.60 29.14
N MET A 319 18.06 -15.53 28.54
CA MET A 319 17.36 -16.72 28.06
C MET A 319 18.05 -17.26 26.81
N GLN A 320 18.51 -18.51 26.86
CA GLN A 320 19.13 -19.19 25.71
C GLN A 320 18.44 -20.52 25.43
N ILE A 321 18.33 -20.88 24.16
CA ILE A 321 17.73 -22.15 23.75
C ILE A 321 18.79 -23.25 23.84
N PRO A 322 18.50 -24.38 24.52
CA PRO A 322 19.44 -25.50 24.60
C PRO A 322 19.84 -26.02 23.21
N PRO A 323 21.12 -26.41 23.02
CA PRO A 323 21.58 -27.01 21.78
C PRO A 323 20.73 -28.23 21.39
N GLY A 324 20.28 -28.29 20.14
CA GLY A 324 19.47 -29.40 19.60
C GLY A 324 17.94 -29.27 19.79
N SER A 325 17.46 -28.21 20.46
CA SER A 325 16.02 -27.94 20.58
C SER A 325 15.40 -27.50 19.25
N MET A 326 14.17 -27.95 18.95
CA MET A 326 13.41 -27.47 17.79
C MET A 326 13.13 -25.96 17.85
N TRP A 327 13.08 -25.40 19.06
CA TRP A 327 12.86 -23.96 19.26
C TRP A 327 14.02 -23.12 18.74
N GLN A 328 15.22 -23.69 18.59
CA GLN A 328 16.34 -23.00 17.93
C GLN A 328 15.99 -22.72 16.47
N LYS A 329 15.31 -23.63 15.77
CA LYS A 329 14.86 -23.41 14.38
C LYS A 329 13.80 -22.32 14.29
N VAL A 330 12.89 -22.26 15.27
CA VAL A 330 11.89 -21.18 15.35
C VAL A 330 12.57 -19.83 15.61
N LEU A 331 13.57 -19.81 16.51
CA LEU A 331 14.39 -18.63 16.76
C LEU A 331 15.13 -18.19 15.49
N ASP A 332 15.77 -19.12 14.77
CA ASP A 332 16.49 -18.83 13.52
C ASP A 332 15.55 -18.20 12.47
N VAL A 333 14.32 -18.72 12.30
CA VAL A 333 13.32 -18.14 11.40
C VAL A 333 12.93 -16.73 11.84
N GLY A 334 12.75 -16.51 13.14
CA GLY A 334 12.48 -15.18 13.70
C GLY A 334 13.62 -14.20 13.41
N VAL A 335 14.87 -14.64 13.59
CA VAL A 335 16.08 -13.85 13.28
C VAL A 335 16.18 -13.53 11.79
N VAL A 336 15.84 -14.45 10.89
CA VAL A 336 15.80 -14.18 9.45
C VAL A 336 14.77 -13.09 9.13
N ALA A 337 13.54 -13.22 9.61
CA ALA A 337 12.50 -12.21 9.41
C ALA A 337 12.94 -10.83 9.94
N PHE A 338 13.56 -10.82 11.12
CA PHE A 338 14.09 -9.60 11.73
C PHE A 338 15.24 -9.00 10.91
N THR A 339 16.13 -9.83 10.36
CA THR A 339 17.26 -9.38 9.53
C THR A 339 16.79 -8.78 8.21
N LEU A 340 15.74 -9.36 7.60
CA LEU A 340 15.17 -8.90 6.34
C LEU A 340 14.47 -7.55 6.44
N MET A 341 14.16 -7.07 7.65
CA MET A 341 13.49 -5.77 7.84
C MET A 341 14.30 -4.61 7.22
N ILE A 342 15.64 -4.65 7.32
CA ILE A 342 16.53 -3.59 6.82
C ILE A 342 16.59 -3.56 5.28
N PRO A 343 16.80 -4.70 4.58
CA PRO A 343 16.59 -4.80 3.14
C PRO A 343 15.20 -4.35 2.68
N VAL A 344 14.14 -4.73 3.40
CA VAL A 344 12.75 -4.37 3.05
C VAL A 344 12.53 -2.88 3.15
N LEU A 345 13.00 -2.24 4.22
CA LEU A 345 12.97 -0.79 4.35
C LEU A 345 13.64 -0.10 3.16
N ALA A 346 14.88 -0.48 2.82
CA ALA A 346 15.62 0.11 1.71
C ALA A 346 14.94 -0.12 0.35
N GLY A 347 14.47 -1.36 0.12
CA GLY A 347 13.77 -1.76 -1.11
C GLY A 347 12.50 -0.95 -1.35
N TYR A 348 11.68 -0.75 -0.32
CA TYR A 348 10.43 -0.03 -0.46
C TYR A 348 10.58 1.50 -0.44
N ILE A 349 11.64 2.05 0.17
CA ILE A 349 12.04 3.45 -0.04
C ILE A 349 12.46 3.65 -1.51
N ALA A 350 13.30 2.76 -2.03
CA ALA A 350 13.76 2.81 -3.41
C ALA A 350 12.59 2.69 -4.39
N TYR A 351 11.67 1.76 -4.14
CA TYR A 351 10.43 1.57 -4.90
C TYR A 351 9.55 2.81 -4.91
N ALA A 352 9.38 3.50 -3.77
CA ALA A 352 8.57 4.71 -3.69
C ALA A 352 9.08 5.84 -4.60
N ILE A 353 10.36 5.82 -4.98
CA ILE A 353 11.00 6.83 -5.83
C ILE A 353 11.16 6.34 -7.28
N GLY A 354 11.68 5.12 -7.46
CA GLY A 354 12.09 4.54 -8.75
C GLY A 354 11.18 3.45 -9.30
N ASP A 355 10.03 3.21 -8.65
CA ASP A 355 9.03 2.17 -8.97
C ASP A 355 9.65 0.74 -8.98
N ARG A 356 8.96 -0.23 -9.58
CA ARG A 356 9.35 -1.65 -9.60
C ARG A 356 10.82 -1.93 -9.96
N PRO A 357 11.45 -1.24 -10.95
CA PRO A 357 12.85 -1.48 -11.29
C PRO A 357 13.83 -1.21 -10.14
N ALA A 358 13.44 -0.40 -9.16
CA ALA A 358 14.29 -0.04 -8.02
C ALA A 358 14.26 -1.05 -6.87
N LEU A 359 13.31 -2.00 -6.88
CA LEU A 359 13.13 -2.98 -5.80
C LEU A 359 14.39 -3.83 -5.60
N ALA A 360 14.84 -4.54 -6.64
CA ALA A 360 15.99 -5.45 -6.53
C ALA A 360 17.28 -4.72 -6.09
N PRO A 361 17.67 -3.60 -6.72
CA PRO A 361 18.79 -2.78 -6.24
C PRO A 361 18.62 -2.29 -4.80
N GLY A 362 17.39 -1.94 -4.40
CA GLY A 362 17.11 -1.43 -3.06
C GLY A 362 17.24 -2.51 -1.99
N PHE A 363 16.70 -3.71 -2.23
CA PHE A 363 16.88 -4.86 -1.35
C PHE A 363 18.35 -5.26 -1.22
N ILE A 364 19.08 -5.35 -2.34
CA ILE A 364 20.49 -5.70 -2.34
C ILE A 364 21.32 -4.62 -1.63
N GLY A 365 21.05 -3.35 -1.90
CA GLY A 365 21.69 -2.22 -1.24
C GLY A 365 21.43 -2.21 0.27
N GLY A 366 20.20 -2.48 0.71
CA GLY A 366 19.86 -2.62 2.12
C GLY A 366 20.52 -3.85 2.78
N TRP A 367 20.67 -4.96 2.06
CA TRP A 367 21.40 -6.13 2.54
C TRP A 367 22.88 -5.84 2.74
N ILE A 368 23.53 -5.20 1.75
CA ILE A 368 24.92 -4.74 1.85
C ILE A 368 25.04 -3.80 3.05
N ALA A 369 24.17 -2.79 3.14
CA ALA A 369 24.15 -1.84 4.25
C ALA A 369 24.02 -2.54 5.62
N ASN A 370 23.25 -3.61 5.72
CA ASN A 370 23.08 -4.35 6.98
C ASN A 370 24.26 -5.28 7.33
N ASN A 371 25.19 -5.52 6.41
CA ASN A 371 26.24 -6.51 6.57
C ASN A 371 27.63 -5.88 6.45
N GLY A 372 28.21 -5.57 7.61
CA GLY A 372 29.49 -4.86 7.75
C GLY A 372 30.67 -5.51 7.03
N SER A 373 30.61 -6.82 6.80
CA SER A 373 31.66 -7.58 6.10
C SER A 373 31.93 -7.07 4.67
N PHE A 374 30.94 -6.46 4.01
CA PHE A 374 31.11 -5.89 2.68
C PHE A 374 32.02 -4.65 2.64
N TYR A 375 32.18 -3.94 3.75
CA TYR A 375 32.96 -2.69 3.82
C TYR A 375 33.90 -2.65 5.03
N GLY A 376 34.30 -3.82 5.54
CA GLY A 376 35.34 -3.94 6.57
C GLY A 376 34.92 -3.42 7.95
N ALA A 377 33.65 -3.53 8.31
CA ALA A 377 33.14 -3.18 9.64
C ALA A 377 32.57 -4.41 10.37
N ASP A 378 32.69 -4.44 11.69
CA ASP A 378 32.16 -5.52 12.53
C ASP A 378 30.63 -5.53 12.60
N ALA A 379 30.02 -4.36 12.40
CA ALA A 379 28.58 -4.16 12.44
C ALA A 379 28.07 -3.48 11.16
N GLY A 380 26.81 -3.79 10.83
CA GLY A 380 26.10 -3.12 9.76
C GLY A 380 25.82 -1.64 10.06
N THR A 381 25.52 -0.88 9.01
CA THR A 381 25.06 0.52 9.11
C THR A 381 23.60 0.66 9.57
N GLY A 382 22.87 -0.46 9.69
CA GLY A 382 21.53 -0.52 10.25
C GLY A 382 20.49 0.31 9.49
N PHE A 383 19.55 0.89 10.23
CA PHE A 383 18.42 1.64 9.69
C PHE A 383 18.85 2.89 8.89
N ILE A 384 19.87 3.62 9.37
CA ILE A 384 20.40 4.81 8.68
C ILE A 384 21.00 4.42 7.33
N GLY A 385 21.78 3.34 7.31
CA GLY A 385 22.31 2.78 6.08
C GLY A 385 21.24 2.38 5.08
N ALA A 386 20.18 1.71 5.53
CA ALA A 386 19.08 1.32 4.66
C ALA A 386 18.29 2.51 4.10
N ILE A 387 18.06 3.57 4.89
CA ILE A 387 17.45 4.81 4.37
C ILE A 387 18.33 5.40 3.27
N ILE A 388 19.62 5.57 3.54
CA ILE A 388 20.55 6.17 2.57
C ILE A 388 20.62 5.30 1.31
N ALA A 389 20.73 3.98 1.46
CA ALA A 389 20.73 3.04 0.34
C ALA A 389 19.43 3.13 -0.48
N GLY A 390 18.27 3.12 0.17
CA GLY A 390 16.98 3.23 -0.49
C GLY A 390 16.82 4.55 -1.27
N LEU A 391 17.20 5.68 -0.67
CA LEU A 391 17.15 6.98 -1.33
C LEU A 391 18.10 7.05 -2.53
N LEU A 392 19.37 6.65 -2.36
CA LEU A 392 20.38 6.66 -3.42
C LEU A 392 19.96 5.78 -4.59
N VAL A 393 19.52 4.56 -4.31
CA VAL A 393 19.02 3.64 -5.34
C VAL A 393 17.80 4.22 -6.03
N GLY A 394 16.81 4.69 -5.27
CA GLY A 394 15.56 5.20 -5.82
C GLY A 394 15.78 6.34 -6.81
N TYR A 395 16.60 7.34 -6.43
CA TYR A 395 16.93 8.45 -7.32
C TYR A 395 17.80 8.02 -8.51
N PHE A 396 18.76 7.12 -8.30
CA PHE A 396 19.61 6.62 -9.38
C PHE A 396 18.80 5.84 -10.41
N VAL A 397 17.96 4.90 -9.97
CA VAL A 397 17.10 4.09 -10.86
C VAL A 397 16.09 4.97 -11.58
N ARG A 398 15.49 5.96 -10.92
CA ARG A 398 14.62 6.96 -11.57
C ARG A 398 15.37 7.74 -12.65
N TRP A 399 16.62 8.13 -12.38
CA TRP A 399 17.47 8.82 -13.35
C TRP A 399 17.79 7.93 -14.55
N VAL A 400 18.11 6.66 -14.35
CA VAL A 400 18.31 5.70 -15.45
C VAL A 400 17.02 5.55 -16.26
N ALA A 401 15.89 5.28 -15.60
CA ALA A 401 14.61 5.01 -16.26
C ALA A 401 14.05 6.20 -17.07
N THR A 402 14.40 7.43 -16.72
CA THR A 402 13.89 8.65 -17.38
C THR A 402 14.76 9.13 -18.56
N ARG A 403 15.85 8.43 -18.89
CA ARG A 403 16.67 8.75 -20.06
C ARG A 403 15.96 8.37 -21.36
N ASN A 404 16.26 9.12 -22.43
CA ASN A 404 15.78 8.81 -23.76
C ASN A 404 16.59 7.68 -24.38
N TYR A 405 16.03 6.47 -24.39
CA TYR A 405 16.61 5.29 -25.04
C TYR A 405 16.04 5.08 -26.44
N HIS A 406 16.85 4.51 -27.32
CA HIS A 406 16.41 4.04 -28.64
C HIS A 406 15.33 2.95 -28.48
N LYS A 407 14.36 2.87 -29.40
CA LYS A 407 13.18 1.98 -29.32
C LYS A 407 13.51 0.51 -29.00
N LEU A 408 14.65 0.02 -29.50
CA LEU A 408 15.15 -1.35 -29.25
C LEU A 408 15.55 -1.60 -27.78
N LEU A 409 16.00 -0.57 -27.05
CA LEU A 409 16.50 -0.69 -25.69
C LEU A 409 15.43 -0.38 -24.64
N GLN A 410 14.37 0.33 -25.01
CA GLN A 410 13.32 0.78 -24.07
C GLN A 410 12.73 -0.37 -23.21
N PRO A 411 12.44 -1.57 -23.74
CA PRO A 411 11.94 -2.68 -22.93
C PRO A 411 12.97 -3.24 -21.95
N LEU A 412 14.25 -3.16 -22.29
CA LEU A 412 15.36 -3.65 -21.47
C LEU A 412 15.68 -2.74 -20.29
N VAL A 413 15.27 -1.47 -20.34
CA VAL A 413 15.59 -0.48 -19.31
C VAL A 413 15.04 -0.87 -17.94
N PRO A 414 13.72 -1.07 -17.75
CA PRO A 414 13.17 -1.42 -16.45
C PRO A 414 13.48 -2.86 -16.02
N ILE A 415 13.69 -3.78 -16.98
CA ILE A 415 13.87 -5.21 -16.69
C ILE A 415 15.33 -5.57 -16.39
N LEU A 416 16.28 -4.96 -17.10
CA LEU A 416 17.68 -5.38 -17.09
C LEU A 416 18.62 -4.22 -16.71
N ILE A 417 18.55 -3.11 -17.44
CA ILE A 417 19.55 -2.04 -17.33
C ILE A 417 19.46 -1.36 -15.97
N ALA A 418 18.28 -0.90 -15.57
CA ALA A 418 18.10 -0.19 -14.31
C ALA A 418 18.38 -1.08 -13.07
N PRO A 419 17.90 -2.34 -13.01
CA PRO A 419 18.26 -3.24 -11.90
C PRO A 419 19.76 -3.55 -11.81
N ILE A 420 20.44 -3.84 -12.93
CA ILE A 420 21.88 -4.16 -12.90
C ILE A 420 22.70 -2.92 -12.53
N THR A 421 22.48 -1.81 -13.22
CA THR A 421 23.24 -0.58 -12.99
C THR A 421 22.98 -0.01 -11.60
N GLY A 422 21.73 -0.05 -11.12
CA GLY A 422 21.38 0.37 -9.76
C GLY A 422 22.07 -0.47 -8.69
N THR A 423 22.14 -1.79 -8.89
CA THR A 423 22.81 -2.71 -7.96
C THR A 423 24.32 -2.46 -7.93
N LEU A 424 24.96 -2.34 -9.09
CA LEU A 424 26.40 -2.04 -9.18
C LEU A 424 26.73 -0.67 -8.58
N PHE A 425 25.87 0.33 -8.82
CA PHE A 425 26.01 1.66 -8.25
C PHE A 425 25.98 1.62 -6.73
N ILE A 426 24.96 1.03 -6.13
CA ILE A 426 24.83 1.04 -4.66
C ILE A 426 25.88 0.16 -3.99
N ALA A 427 26.23 -0.99 -4.58
CA ALA A 427 27.29 -1.85 -4.09
C ALA A 427 28.64 -1.11 -4.10
N GLY A 428 29.01 -0.47 -5.21
CA GLY A 428 30.23 0.33 -5.30
C GLY A 428 30.25 1.49 -4.30
N ALA A 429 29.13 2.20 -4.16
CA ALA A 429 29.02 3.31 -3.22
C ALA A 429 29.19 2.86 -1.76
N PHE A 430 28.51 1.80 -1.32
CA PHE A 430 28.61 1.31 0.05
C PHE A 430 29.95 0.63 0.36
N ILE A 431 30.44 -0.22 -0.55
CA ILE A 431 31.67 -0.99 -0.32
C ILE A 431 32.89 -0.07 -0.23
N PHE A 432 32.99 0.92 -1.12
CA PHE A 432 34.23 1.70 -1.26
C PHE A 432 34.19 3.10 -0.63
N ILE A 433 33.01 3.68 -0.41
CA ILE A 433 32.89 5.11 -0.04
C ILE A 433 32.09 5.31 1.24
N ILE A 434 30.89 4.73 1.33
CA ILE A 434 29.87 5.15 2.28
C ILE A 434 29.78 4.23 3.51
N GLY A 435 29.97 2.92 3.34
CA GLY A 435 29.70 1.92 4.38
C GLY A 435 30.53 2.12 5.65
N ALA A 436 31.85 2.17 5.53
CA ALA A 436 32.75 2.31 6.67
C ALA A 436 32.55 3.64 7.45
N PRO A 437 32.44 4.82 6.80
CA PRO A 437 32.13 6.07 7.51
C PRO A 437 30.81 6.05 8.29
N ILE A 438 29.74 5.49 7.70
CA ILE A 438 28.45 5.39 8.39
C ILE A 438 28.54 4.41 9.55
N ALA A 439 29.23 3.28 9.39
CA ALA A 439 29.42 2.32 10.48
C ALA A 439 30.18 2.96 11.66
N GLY A 440 31.21 3.77 11.37
CA GLY A 440 31.93 4.55 12.39
C GLY A 440 31.05 5.58 13.11
N LEU A 441 30.17 6.27 12.36
CA LEU A 441 29.16 7.16 12.95
C LEU A 441 28.19 6.40 13.86
N MET A 442 27.66 5.26 13.38
CA MET A 442 26.76 4.41 14.16
C MET A 442 27.43 3.90 15.43
N HIS A 443 28.71 3.51 15.36
CA HIS A 443 29.48 3.13 16.53
C HIS A 443 29.58 4.28 17.53
N THR A 444 29.89 5.49 17.08
CA THR A 444 29.98 6.68 17.94
C THR A 444 28.62 7.02 18.57
N MET A 445 27.54 6.99 17.78
CA MET A 445 26.19 7.20 18.29
C MET A 445 25.80 6.14 19.32
N ASN A 446 26.12 4.87 19.07
CA ASN A 446 25.88 3.79 20.03
C ASN A 446 26.67 4.00 21.32
N THR A 447 27.94 4.41 21.26
CA THR A 447 28.74 4.73 22.45
C THR A 447 28.11 5.87 23.24
N VAL A 448 27.76 6.99 22.59
CA VAL A 448 27.11 8.15 23.24
C VAL A 448 25.77 7.73 23.85
N LEU A 449 24.95 6.97 23.14
CA LEU A 449 23.65 6.51 23.65
C LEU A 449 23.81 5.53 24.82
N THR A 450 24.84 4.67 24.78
CA THR A 450 25.14 3.75 25.88
C THR A 450 25.59 4.52 27.13
N GLU A 451 26.44 5.54 26.97
CA GLU A 451 26.87 6.45 28.03
C GLU A 451 25.71 7.30 28.58
N MET A 452 24.81 7.78 27.71
CA MET A 452 23.59 8.48 28.14
C MET A 452 22.59 7.55 28.83
N SER A 453 22.51 6.28 28.41
CA SER A 453 21.67 5.26 29.06
C SER A 453 22.17 4.86 30.45
N THR A 454 23.36 5.31 30.85
CA THR A 454 23.88 5.17 32.22
C THR A 454 23.86 6.50 33.00
N GLY A 455 23.97 7.66 32.34
CA GLY A 455 24.02 8.98 33.00
C GLY A 455 22.72 9.81 33.01
N ASN A 456 21.78 9.60 32.07
CA ASN A 456 20.58 10.44 31.92
C ASN A 456 19.31 9.66 31.48
N VAL A 457 19.12 8.48 32.08
CA VAL A 457 17.94 7.62 31.89
C VAL A 457 16.61 8.32 32.12
N ILE A 458 16.60 9.32 33.00
CA ILE A 458 15.40 10.10 33.35
C ILE A 458 14.99 10.97 32.15
N LEU A 459 15.91 11.74 31.56
CA LEU A 459 15.56 12.61 30.42
C LEU A 459 15.12 11.78 29.21
N LEU A 460 15.81 10.67 28.93
CA LEU A 460 15.44 9.77 27.84
C LEU A 460 14.03 9.19 28.04
N GLY A 461 13.72 8.74 29.26
CA GLY A 461 12.38 8.27 29.60
C GLY A 461 11.30 9.35 29.48
N ILE A 462 11.59 10.59 29.89
CA ILE A 462 10.67 11.72 29.75
C ILE A 462 10.36 11.98 28.28
N VAL A 463 11.37 12.05 27.42
CA VAL A 463 11.16 12.34 25.98
C VAL A 463 10.39 11.21 25.31
N LEU A 464 10.86 9.96 25.44
CA LEU A 464 10.22 8.79 24.81
C LEU A 464 8.81 8.55 25.31
N GLY A 465 8.61 8.55 26.63
CA GLY A 465 7.30 8.39 27.24
C GLY A 465 6.36 9.55 26.91
N GLY A 466 6.89 10.77 26.85
CA GLY A 466 6.11 11.95 26.45
C GLY A 466 5.57 11.84 25.03
N MET A 467 6.42 11.44 24.08
CA MET A 467 6.02 11.21 22.69
C MET A 467 4.99 10.08 22.57
N ALA A 468 5.15 8.99 23.33
CA ALA A 468 4.22 7.86 23.32
C ALA A 468 2.80 8.25 23.78
N GLY A 469 2.71 9.07 24.83
CA GLY A 469 1.44 9.50 25.42
C GLY A 469 0.77 10.70 24.75
N PHE A 470 1.45 11.39 23.82
CA PHE A 470 0.98 12.66 23.28
C PHE A 470 -0.16 12.50 22.26
N ASP A 471 0.00 11.62 21.28
CA ASP A 471 -0.94 11.48 20.16
C ASP A 471 -1.45 10.05 19.94
N MET A 472 -1.22 9.14 20.91
CA MET A 472 -1.87 7.83 21.03
C MET A 472 -1.85 6.98 19.74
N GLY A 473 -0.79 7.08 18.93
CA GLY A 473 -0.67 6.39 17.63
C GLY A 473 -0.45 7.33 16.43
N GLY A 474 -0.44 8.65 16.70
CA GLY A 474 -0.10 9.67 15.71
C GLY A 474 1.40 9.76 15.37
N PRO A 475 1.81 10.83 14.66
CA PRO A 475 3.17 11.01 14.16
C PRO A 475 4.26 10.98 15.25
N PHE A 476 4.04 11.60 16.41
CA PHE A 476 5.03 11.64 17.50
C PHE A 476 5.25 10.26 18.11
N ASN A 477 4.16 9.54 18.44
CA ASN A 477 4.26 8.17 18.92
C ASN A 477 4.95 7.27 17.87
N LYS A 478 4.58 7.39 16.59
CA LYS A 478 5.22 6.62 15.51
C LYS A 478 6.71 6.93 15.37
N VAL A 479 7.13 8.19 15.46
CA VAL A 479 8.56 8.55 15.42
C VAL A 479 9.31 7.93 16.61
N ALA A 480 8.76 8.03 17.82
CA ALA A 480 9.36 7.42 19.02
C ALA A 480 9.44 5.89 18.93
N PHE A 481 8.37 5.26 18.43
CA PHE A 481 8.30 3.82 18.21
C PHE A 481 9.30 3.36 17.15
N LEU A 482 9.34 4.01 15.98
CA LEU A 482 10.26 3.66 14.91
C LEU A 482 11.71 3.87 15.30
N PHE A 483 12.00 4.95 16.03
CA PHE A 483 13.31 5.15 16.64
C PHE A 483 13.67 3.96 17.55
N SER A 484 12.77 3.59 18.47
CA SER A 484 12.99 2.49 19.41
C SER A 484 13.18 1.14 18.72
N VAL A 485 12.41 0.87 17.66
CA VAL A 485 12.54 -0.32 16.81
C VAL A 485 13.89 -0.32 16.07
N GLY A 486 14.29 0.83 15.51
CA GLY A 486 15.59 0.99 14.87
C GLY A 486 16.76 0.74 15.83
N MET A 487 16.60 1.06 17.12
CA MET A 487 17.61 0.77 18.13
C MET A 487 17.75 -0.74 18.43
N ILE A 488 16.69 -1.54 18.26
CA ILE A 488 16.78 -3.01 18.38
C ILE A 488 17.77 -3.57 17.36
N ALA A 489 17.74 -3.06 16.11
CA ALA A 489 18.67 -3.47 15.05
C ALA A 489 20.14 -3.21 15.41
N ASN A 490 20.39 -2.23 16.28
CA ASN A 490 21.71 -1.86 16.79
C ASN A 490 22.07 -2.58 18.10
N GLY A 491 21.29 -3.57 18.52
CA GLY A 491 21.47 -4.29 19.79
C GLY A 491 21.02 -3.52 21.03
N GLN A 492 20.45 -2.32 20.87
CA GLN A 492 20.05 -1.43 21.95
C GLN A 492 18.55 -1.59 22.26
N THR A 493 18.20 -2.71 22.90
CA THR A 493 16.81 -3.12 23.18
C THR A 493 16.13 -2.37 24.34
N GLN A 494 16.86 -1.57 25.09
CA GLN A 494 16.33 -0.79 26.22
C GLN A 494 15.38 0.33 25.78
N PHE A 495 15.61 0.93 24.61
CA PHE A 495 14.72 1.96 24.07
C PHE A 495 13.34 1.38 23.75
N MET A 496 13.32 0.20 23.12
CA MET A 496 12.08 -0.54 22.90
C MET A 496 11.46 -1.04 24.21
N GLY A 497 12.25 -1.43 25.20
CA GLY A 497 11.75 -1.80 26.53
C GLY A 497 10.97 -0.68 27.20
N ALA A 498 11.53 0.54 27.21
CA ALA A 498 10.87 1.72 27.73
C ALA A 498 9.60 2.09 26.93
N MET A 499 9.71 2.09 25.60
CA MET A 499 8.58 2.39 24.72
C MET A 499 7.43 1.38 24.89
N ALA A 500 7.75 0.09 25.00
CA ALA A 500 6.78 -0.98 25.17
C ALA A 500 6.01 -0.92 26.50
N CYS A 501 6.61 -0.30 27.53
CA CYS A 501 5.94 0.01 28.79
C CYS A 501 5.08 1.28 28.69
N ALA A 502 5.46 2.25 27.85
CA ALA A 502 4.79 3.54 27.73
C ALA A 502 3.55 3.53 26.81
N ILE A 503 3.58 2.77 25.71
CA ILE A 503 2.48 2.64 24.73
C ILE A 503 1.12 2.23 25.37
N PRO A 504 1.05 1.16 26.19
CA PRO A 504 -0.24 0.68 26.71
C PRO A 504 -0.83 1.60 27.78
N VAL A 505 -0.07 2.58 28.30
CA VAL A 505 -0.45 3.35 29.48
C VAL A 505 -1.65 4.25 29.24
N ALA A 506 -1.71 4.95 28.09
CA ALA A 506 -2.84 5.82 27.77
C ALA A 506 -4.20 5.08 27.74
N PRO A 507 -4.38 4.00 26.97
CA PRO A 507 -5.65 3.27 26.92
C PRO A 507 -5.97 2.52 28.24
N LEU A 508 -4.97 1.94 28.92
CA LEU A 508 -5.18 1.31 30.24
C LEU A 508 -5.58 2.35 31.29
N GLY A 509 -4.92 3.50 31.27
CA GLY A 509 -5.15 4.62 32.17
C GLY A 509 -6.55 5.20 32.00
N MET A 510 -7.01 5.40 30.77
CA MET A 510 -8.38 5.85 30.50
C MET A 510 -9.43 4.80 30.88
N GLY A 511 -9.16 3.51 30.62
CA GLY A 511 -9.99 2.42 31.11
C GLY A 511 -10.17 2.48 32.63
N LEU A 512 -9.07 2.65 33.38
CA LEU A 512 -9.12 2.82 34.84
C LEU A 512 -9.79 4.13 35.27
N ALA A 513 -9.54 5.24 34.56
CA ALA A 513 -10.12 6.56 34.85
C ALA A 513 -11.65 6.50 34.82
N THR A 514 -12.23 5.80 33.85
CA THR A 514 -13.69 5.64 33.75
C THR A 514 -14.27 4.82 34.90
N VAL A 515 -13.58 3.78 35.36
CA VAL A 515 -14.00 2.98 36.52
C VAL A 515 -13.99 3.82 37.80
N ILE A 516 -12.92 4.58 38.02
CA ILE A 516 -12.77 5.46 39.20
C ILE A 516 -13.78 6.63 39.13
N GLY A 517 -13.88 7.27 37.97
CA GLY A 517 -14.71 8.46 37.74
C GLY A 517 -16.20 8.19 37.61
N ARG A 518 -16.63 6.92 37.44
CA ARG A 518 -18.05 6.53 37.34
C ARG A 518 -18.88 7.00 38.54
N LYS A 519 -18.31 7.01 39.75
CA LYS A 519 -18.98 7.49 40.97
C LYS A 519 -18.99 9.02 41.11
N LEU A 520 -18.22 9.73 40.28
CA LEU A 520 -18.06 11.18 40.35
C LEU A 520 -18.90 11.93 39.30
N ASN A 521 -19.63 11.21 38.43
CA ASN A 521 -20.42 11.78 37.32
C ASN A 521 -19.62 12.74 36.43
N ILE A 522 -18.33 12.49 36.23
CA ILE A 522 -17.43 13.33 35.40
C ILE A 522 -17.18 12.75 33.99
N PHE A 523 -17.73 11.57 33.71
CA PHE A 523 -17.66 10.90 32.42
C PHE A 523 -19.07 10.69 31.86
N GLU A 524 -19.20 10.82 30.55
CA GLU A 524 -20.43 10.47 29.85
C GLU A 524 -20.62 8.95 29.74
N GLN A 525 -21.85 8.52 29.43
CA GLN A 525 -22.17 7.10 29.29
C GLN A 525 -21.39 6.45 28.12
N SER A 526 -21.18 7.21 27.04
CA SER A 526 -20.34 6.84 25.89
C SER A 526 -18.88 6.59 26.32
N GLU A 527 -18.32 7.48 27.14
CA GLU A 527 -16.96 7.34 27.67
C GLU A 527 -16.82 6.10 28.57
N ILE A 528 -17.81 5.82 29.42
CA ILE A 528 -17.79 4.63 30.29
C ILE A 528 -17.79 3.33 29.48
N GLU A 529 -18.56 3.24 28.41
CA GLU A 529 -18.56 2.07 27.53
C GLU A 529 -17.27 1.97 26.72
N ALA A 530 -16.75 3.09 26.22
CA ALA A 530 -15.45 3.15 25.56
C ALA A 530 -14.31 2.72 26.51
N GLY A 531 -14.45 2.91 27.82
CA GLY A 531 -13.42 2.58 28.81
C GLY A 531 -13.11 1.09 28.89
N LYS A 532 -14.12 0.23 28.70
CA LYS A 532 -13.93 -1.23 28.65
C LYS A 532 -13.11 -1.64 27.42
N ALA A 533 -13.45 -1.06 26.27
CA ALA A 533 -12.76 -1.31 25.01
C ALA A 533 -11.31 -0.78 25.05
N ALA A 534 -11.10 0.42 25.60
CA ALA A 534 -9.78 1.00 25.79
C ALA A 534 -8.89 0.14 26.69
N GLY A 535 -9.41 -0.33 27.83
CA GLY A 535 -8.67 -1.25 28.70
C GLY A 535 -8.24 -2.53 27.98
N ALA A 536 -9.13 -3.14 27.19
CA ALA A 536 -8.81 -4.34 26.40
C ALA A 536 -7.74 -4.07 25.34
N MET A 537 -7.83 -2.95 24.61
CA MET A 537 -6.81 -2.53 23.63
C MET A 537 -5.44 -2.26 24.29
N GLY A 538 -5.44 -1.65 25.48
CA GLY A 538 -4.24 -1.40 26.25
C GLY A 538 -3.51 -2.67 26.71
N LEU A 539 -4.25 -3.75 27.03
CA LEU A 539 -3.64 -5.05 27.40
C LEU A 539 -2.74 -5.62 26.29
N VAL A 540 -3.08 -5.36 25.03
CA VAL A 540 -2.34 -5.81 23.85
C VAL A 540 -1.49 -4.72 23.20
N GLY A 541 -1.33 -3.57 23.87
CA GLY A 541 -0.44 -2.50 23.41
C GLY A 541 -0.98 -1.63 22.27
N ILE A 542 -2.30 -1.50 22.11
CA ILE A 542 -2.94 -0.62 21.13
C ILE A 542 -3.27 0.72 21.81
N SER A 543 -2.48 1.76 21.55
CA SER A 543 -2.61 3.08 22.18
C SER A 543 -3.87 3.85 21.76
N GLU A 544 -4.40 3.53 20.58
CA GLU A 544 -5.51 4.20 19.91
C GLU A 544 -6.82 4.12 20.71
N GLY A 545 -6.93 3.15 21.64
CA GLY A 545 -8.07 3.04 22.55
C GLY A 545 -8.32 4.30 23.40
N ALA A 546 -7.31 5.17 23.55
CA ALA A 546 -7.44 6.45 24.25
C ALA A 546 -7.91 7.63 23.35
N ILE A 547 -7.95 7.48 22.02
CA ILE A 547 -8.34 8.54 21.09
C ILE A 547 -9.76 9.07 21.34
N PRO A 548 -10.79 8.23 21.54
CA PRO A 548 -12.15 8.73 21.77
C PRO A 548 -12.24 9.69 22.97
N PHE A 549 -11.48 9.42 24.02
CA PHE A 549 -11.42 10.27 25.20
C PHE A 549 -10.70 11.59 24.96
N ALA A 550 -9.59 11.55 24.22
CA ALA A 550 -8.83 12.75 23.90
C ALA A 550 -9.56 13.64 22.88
N ALA A 551 -10.33 13.05 21.96
CA ALA A 551 -11.17 13.80 21.03
C ALA A 551 -12.29 14.54 21.78
N GLN A 552 -12.88 13.91 22.79
CA GLN A 552 -13.96 14.50 23.58
C GLN A 552 -13.45 15.50 24.63
N ASP A 553 -12.31 15.22 25.26
CA ASP A 553 -11.72 16.08 26.28
C ASP A 553 -10.17 16.13 26.21
N PRO A 554 -9.61 16.86 25.23
CA PRO A 554 -8.17 16.85 24.98
C PRO A 554 -7.36 17.45 26.12
N ILE A 555 -7.89 18.50 26.77
CA ILE A 555 -7.18 19.25 27.82
C ILE A 555 -7.00 18.39 29.08
N SER A 556 -7.95 17.50 29.39
CA SER A 556 -7.82 16.63 30.57
C SER A 556 -7.08 15.33 30.25
N VAL A 557 -7.21 14.81 29.02
CA VAL A 557 -6.74 13.48 28.65
C VAL A 557 -5.31 13.47 28.13
N ILE A 558 -4.94 14.39 27.23
CA ILE A 558 -3.59 14.39 26.65
C ILE A 558 -2.51 14.61 27.73
N PRO A 559 -2.62 15.61 28.63
CA PRO A 559 -1.62 15.77 29.69
C PRO A 559 -1.54 14.57 30.63
N ALA A 560 -2.67 13.91 30.91
CA ALA A 560 -2.71 12.72 31.74
C ALA A 560 -1.96 11.54 31.09
N ASN A 561 -2.22 11.30 29.80
CA ASN A 561 -1.56 10.26 29.02
C ASN A 561 -0.04 10.50 28.94
N VAL A 562 0.36 11.73 28.61
CA VAL A 562 1.78 12.13 28.54
C VAL A 562 2.49 11.87 29.87
N LEU A 563 1.93 12.33 30.98
CA LEU A 563 2.55 12.14 32.30
C LEU A 563 2.64 10.67 32.71
N GLY A 564 1.58 9.88 32.47
CA GLY A 564 1.61 8.46 32.78
C GLY A 564 2.64 7.69 31.94
N SER A 565 2.69 7.97 30.64
CA SER A 565 3.65 7.34 29.72
C SER A 565 5.10 7.74 30.03
N MET A 566 5.35 9.00 30.43
CA MET A 566 6.65 9.45 30.96
C MET A 566 7.07 8.65 32.19
N VAL A 567 6.17 8.48 33.17
CA VAL A 567 6.46 7.71 34.40
C VAL A 567 6.82 6.26 34.06
N ALA A 568 6.02 5.61 33.20
CA ALA A 568 6.29 4.23 32.80
C ALA A 568 7.64 4.08 32.06
N ALA A 569 7.95 5.00 31.14
CA ALA A 569 9.21 4.98 30.38
C ALA A 569 10.44 5.23 31.27
N VAL A 570 10.37 6.21 32.18
CA VAL A 570 11.46 6.52 33.14
C VAL A 570 11.71 5.33 34.06
N MET A 571 10.64 4.72 34.59
CA MET A 571 10.77 3.52 35.42
C MET A 571 11.38 2.35 34.63
N ALA A 572 10.94 2.16 33.39
CA ALA A 572 11.45 1.09 32.53
C ALA A 572 12.95 1.24 32.25
N PHE A 573 13.42 2.44 31.90
CA PHE A 573 14.86 2.70 31.77
C PHE A 573 15.59 2.50 33.10
N SER A 574 15.05 3.01 34.21
CA SER A 574 15.68 2.90 35.54
C SER A 574 15.82 1.47 36.03
N PHE A 575 14.87 0.59 35.68
CA PHE A 575 14.92 -0.84 36.00
C PHE A 575 15.67 -1.66 34.96
N GLY A 576 16.19 -1.05 33.89
CA GLY A 576 16.90 -1.74 32.81
C GLY A 576 15.99 -2.75 32.10
N ILE A 577 14.75 -2.36 31.80
CA ILE A 577 13.82 -3.16 31.03
C ILE A 577 14.20 -3.09 29.56
N THR A 578 14.33 -4.24 28.92
CA THR A 578 14.61 -4.38 27.49
C THR A 578 13.51 -5.16 26.81
N ASN A 579 13.30 -4.89 25.52
CA ASN A 579 12.36 -5.62 24.69
C ASN A 579 12.94 -5.85 23.30
N SER A 580 12.91 -7.10 22.85
CA SER A 580 13.44 -7.49 21.54
C SER A 580 12.39 -7.47 20.42
N VAL A 581 11.14 -7.13 20.75
CA VAL A 581 10.00 -7.14 19.83
C VAL A 581 9.46 -5.73 19.63
N ALA A 582 9.10 -5.39 18.40
CA ALA A 582 8.41 -4.15 18.06
C ALA A 582 6.92 -4.21 18.45
N HIS A 583 6.64 -4.55 19.70
CA HIS A 583 5.31 -4.53 20.27
C HIS A 583 5.39 -4.33 21.77
N GLY A 584 4.33 -3.81 22.38
CA GLY A 584 4.29 -3.54 23.82
C GLY A 584 3.02 -4.04 24.47
N GLY A 585 2.88 -3.75 25.77
CA GLY A 585 1.69 -4.13 26.53
C GLY A 585 1.88 -5.30 27.50
N PRO A 586 0.95 -5.43 28.46
CA PRO A 586 0.95 -6.50 29.46
C PRO A 586 1.03 -7.91 28.87
N VAL A 587 0.30 -8.18 27.78
CA VAL A 587 0.32 -9.50 27.13
C VAL A 587 1.71 -9.81 26.57
N VAL A 588 2.37 -8.83 25.93
CA VAL A 588 3.72 -9.00 25.37
C VAL A 588 4.75 -9.25 26.47
N ALA A 589 4.63 -8.57 27.60
CA ALA A 589 5.48 -8.81 28.76
C ALA A 589 5.35 -10.25 29.26
N LEU A 590 4.12 -10.77 29.36
CA LEU A 590 3.84 -12.13 29.82
C LEU A 590 4.28 -13.22 28.82
N LEU A 591 4.33 -12.90 27.53
CA LEU A 591 4.80 -13.80 26.48
C LEU A 591 6.33 -13.87 26.34
N GLY A 592 7.08 -13.26 27.27
CA GLY A 592 8.55 -13.41 27.36
C GLY A 592 9.36 -12.51 26.42
N ALA A 593 8.74 -11.51 25.80
CA ALA A 593 9.44 -10.54 24.94
C ALA A 593 10.32 -9.55 25.73
N MET A 594 10.07 -9.39 27.02
CA MET A 594 10.79 -8.47 27.90
C MET A 594 11.69 -9.21 28.89
N ASN A 595 12.88 -8.69 29.15
CA ASN A 595 13.85 -9.33 30.07
C ASN A 595 13.36 -9.44 31.52
N LYS A 596 12.51 -8.51 31.98
CA LYS A 596 11.99 -8.43 33.36
C LYS A 596 10.47 -8.25 33.38
N PRO A 597 9.67 -9.28 33.05
CA PRO A 597 8.22 -9.16 32.85
C PRO A 597 7.46 -8.54 34.03
N LEU A 598 7.75 -8.98 35.26
CA LEU A 598 7.05 -8.49 36.45
C LEU A 598 7.32 -7.00 36.73
N LEU A 599 8.57 -6.55 36.53
CA LEU A 599 8.92 -5.14 36.67
C LEU A 599 8.32 -4.30 35.54
N ALA A 600 8.22 -4.86 34.32
CA ALA A 600 7.57 -4.17 33.20
C ALA A 600 6.07 -3.96 33.47
N LEU A 601 5.38 -4.97 34.00
CA LEU A 601 3.99 -4.85 34.44
C LEU A 601 3.83 -3.79 35.54
N LEU A 602 4.77 -3.71 36.49
CA LEU A 602 4.78 -2.66 37.51
C LEU A 602 4.94 -1.25 36.90
N CYS A 603 5.82 -1.09 35.91
CA CYS A 603 5.99 0.20 35.22
C CYS A 603 4.71 0.63 34.51
N MET A 604 4.10 -0.29 33.74
CA MET A 604 2.82 -0.05 33.05
C MET A 604 1.69 0.28 34.04
N ALA A 605 1.59 -0.49 35.13
CA ALA A 605 0.58 -0.28 36.17
C ALA A 605 0.74 1.09 36.86
N THR A 606 1.97 1.50 37.13
CA THR A 606 2.24 2.81 37.74
C THR A 606 1.86 3.95 36.79
N GLY A 607 2.26 3.87 35.51
CA GLY A 607 1.85 4.84 34.49
C GLY A 607 0.33 4.90 34.28
N MET A 608 -0.34 3.74 34.28
CA MET A 608 -1.80 3.62 34.20
C MET A 608 -2.47 4.35 35.37
N VAL A 609 -2.00 4.15 36.61
CA VAL A 609 -2.54 4.83 37.79
C VAL A 609 -2.33 6.33 37.72
N VAL A 610 -1.14 6.78 37.31
CA VAL A 610 -0.85 8.22 37.13
C VAL A 610 -1.79 8.84 36.10
N THR A 611 -1.94 8.20 34.93
CA THR A 611 -2.89 8.65 33.88
C THR A 611 -4.30 8.77 34.44
N ALA A 612 -4.79 7.74 35.14
CA ALA A 612 -6.14 7.72 35.67
C ALA A 612 -6.38 8.82 36.71
N LEU A 613 -5.46 9.01 37.65
CA LEU A 613 -5.57 10.01 38.70
C LEU A 613 -5.50 11.44 38.14
N VAL A 614 -4.60 11.70 37.18
CA VAL A 614 -4.48 13.02 36.54
C VAL A 614 -5.73 13.33 35.72
N ALA A 615 -6.20 12.39 34.89
CA ALA A 615 -7.39 12.59 34.06
C ALA A 615 -8.64 12.87 34.92
N VAL A 616 -8.87 12.08 35.97
CA VAL A 616 -9.99 12.26 36.91
C VAL A 616 -9.89 13.61 37.62
N SER A 617 -8.69 13.99 38.07
CA SER A 617 -8.49 15.26 38.78
C SER A 617 -8.74 16.47 37.87
N LEU A 618 -8.18 16.46 36.66
CA LEU A 618 -8.37 17.54 35.69
C LEU A 618 -9.84 17.68 35.26
N LYS A 619 -10.52 16.56 34.95
CA LYS A 619 -11.95 16.58 34.64
C LYS A 619 -12.79 17.11 35.80
N LYS A 620 -12.50 16.69 37.03
CA LYS A 620 -13.21 17.16 38.23
C LYS A 620 -13.04 18.67 38.43
N PHE A 621 -11.82 19.19 38.31
CA PHE A 621 -11.58 20.64 38.43
C PHE A 621 -12.31 21.44 37.36
N ARG A 622 -12.32 20.94 36.13
CA ARG A 622 -12.98 21.64 35.01
C ARG A 622 -14.49 21.59 35.11
N LYS A 623 -15.07 20.46 35.52
CA LYS A 623 -16.50 20.38 35.81
C LYS A 623 -16.90 21.34 36.94
N ALA A 624 -16.15 21.35 38.05
CA ALA A 624 -16.41 22.27 39.15
C ALA A 624 -16.28 23.76 38.75
N LYS A 625 -15.41 24.07 37.79
CA LYS A 625 -15.29 25.42 37.22
C LYS A 625 -16.51 25.77 36.35
N ALA A 626 -16.91 24.88 35.45
CA ALA A 626 -18.09 25.05 34.61
C ALA A 626 -19.38 25.20 35.43
N ASP A 627 -19.56 24.38 36.47
CA ASP A 627 -20.72 24.45 37.38
C ASP A 627 -20.76 25.81 38.13
N LYS A 628 -19.59 26.36 38.50
CA LYS A 628 -19.50 27.70 39.12
C LYS A 628 -19.80 28.82 38.13
N GLU A 629 -19.35 28.72 36.89
CA GLU A 629 -19.64 29.72 35.85
C GLU A 629 -21.14 29.73 35.50
N LEU A 630 -21.77 28.55 35.44
CA LEU A 630 -23.22 28.40 35.27
C LEU A 630 -24.06 28.89 36.46
N ALA A 631 -23.49 28.89 37.68
CA ALA A 631 -24.17 29.42 38.86
C ALA A 631 -24.06 30.95 38.98
N VAL A 632 -23.17 31.58 38.22
CA VAL A 632 -22.92 33.03 38.21
C VAL A 632 -23.55 33.71 36.99
N ALA A 633 -23.77 32.97 35.90
CA ALA A 633 -24.57 33.36 34.73
C ALA A 633 -26.07 33.20 35.00
#